data_AF-A0A0H3PRZ2-F1
#
_entry.id   AF-A0A0H3PRZ2-F1
#
_cell.length_a   1.000
_cell.length_b   1.000
_cell.length_c   1.000
_cell.angle_alpha   90.00
_cell.angle_beta   90.00
_cell.angle_gamma   90.00
#
_symmetry.space_group_name_H-M   'P 1'
#
loop_
_entity.id
_entity.type
_entity.pdbx_description
1 polymer ?
#
loop_
_entity_poly.entity_id
_entity_poly.type
_entity_poly.pdbx_seq_one_letter_code
_entity_poly.pdbx_strand_id
1 'polypeptide(L)'
;MNRVLCVVIIVLAVGYGALWLATNHYRDNALTYKAQRDKKARELEQANATITDMQVRQRDVAALDAKYSRELADARAENETLRADVAAGRKRLRINATCPGTVREATGTSGVGNDAAVELSPVAGRNVLGIRDGIISDQAALRMLQEYIRTQCIN
;
A
#
# COMPACT_ATOMS: atom_id res chain seq x y z
N MET A 1 85.17 -5.95 -27.05
CA MET A 1 83.94 -6.65 -26.61
C MET A 1 83.55 -7.63 -27.70
N ASN A 2 83.40 -8.92 -27.37
CA ASN A 2 83.31 -9.99 -28.38
C ASN A 2 81.94 -9.95 -29.07
N ARG A 3 81.88 -10.01 -30.41
CA ARG A 3 80.62 -9.92 -31.17
C ARG A 3 79.55 -10.91 -30.69
N VAL A 4 79.97 -12.12 -30.31
CA VAL A 4 79.12 -13.17 -29.75
C VAL A 4 78.47 -12.76 -28.42
N LEU A 5 79.22 -12.09 -27.53
CA LEU A 5 78.72 -11.61 -26.25
C LEU A 5 77.59 -10.59 -26.45
N CYS A 6 77.75 -9.66 -27.40
CA CYS A 6 76.73 -8.67 -27.71
C CYS A 6 75.43 -9.32 -28.21
N VAL A 7 75.52 -10.35 -29.06
CA VAL A 7 74.35 -11.07 -29.59
C VAL A 7 73.59 -11.78 -28.46
N VAL A 8 74.29 -12.44 -27.53
CA VAL A 8 73.66 -13.13 -26.40
C VAL A 8 72.91 -12.16 -25.49
N ILE A 9 73.50 -11.00 -25.18
CA ILE A 9 72.85 -9.98 -24.33
C ILE A 9 71.56 -9.45 -24.99
N ILE A 10 71.58 -9.21 -26.31
CA ILE A 10 70.39 -8.74 -27.03
C ILE A 10 69.28 -9.78 -26.98
N VAL A 11 69.58 -11.06 -27.21
CA VAL A 11 68.58 -12.14 -27.16
C VAL A 11 67.95 -12.26 -25.77
N LEU A 12 68.75 -12.18 -24.71
CA LEU A 12 68.26 -12.22 -23.32
C LEU A 12 67.38 -11.00 -23.00
N ALA A 13 67.77 -9.81 -23.44
CA ALA A 13 66.98 -8.60 -23.24
C ALA A 13 65.64 -8.66 -23.96
N VAL A 14 65.61 -9.17 -25.19
CA VAL A 14 64.38 -9.38 -25.96
C VAL A 14 63.49 -10.43 -25.29
N GLY A 15 64.06 -11.55 -24.84
CA GLY A 15 63.32 -12.60 -24.12
C GLY A 15 62.68 -12.07 -22.83
N TYR A 16 63.42 -11.28 -22.05
CA TYR A 16 62.89 -10.64 -20.84
C TYR A 16 61.77 -9.63 -21.17
N GLY A 17 61.95 -8.81 -22.22
CA GLY A 17 60.93 -7.86 -22.68
C GLY A 17 59.64 -8.55 -23.11
N ALA A 18 59.74 -9.67 -23.84
CA ALA A 18 58.59 -10.47 -24.25
C ALA A 18 57.87 -11.11 -23.05
N LEU A 19 58.62 -11.67 -22.10
CA LEU A 19 58.04 -12.25 -20.88
C LEU A 19 57.35 -11.17 -20.02
N TRP A 20 57.95 -9.99 -19.91
CA TRP A 20 57.38 -8.85 -19.19
C TRP A 20 56.07 -8.38 -19.84
N LEU A 21 56.04 -8.22 -21.17
CA LEU A 21 54.84 -7.87 -21.93
C LEU A 21 53.73 -8.91 -21.76
N ALA A 22 54.07 -10.20 -21.89
CA ALA A 22 53.10 -11.28 -21.71
C ALA A 22 52.52 -11.27 -20.29
N THR A 23 53.38 -11.16 -19.27
CA THR A 23 52.95 -11.12 -17.87
C THR A 23 52.06 -9.91 -17.58
N ASN A 24 52.41 -8.74 -18.12
CA ASN A 24 51.61 -7.53 -17.95
C ASN A 24 50.25 -7.67 -18.66
N HIS A 25 50.21 -8.22 -19.87
CA HIS A 25 48.97 -8.48 -20.59
C HIS A 25 48.03 -9.44 -19.82
N TYR A 26 48.57 -10.53 -19.27
CA TYR A 26 47.78 -11.44 -18.42
C TYR A 26 47.29 -10.79 -17.13
N ARG A 27 48.14 -9.96 -16.49
CA ARG A 27 47.77 -9.24 -15.27
C ARG A 27 46.66 -8.22 -15.55
N ASP A 28 46.77 -7.45 -16.63
CA ASP A 28 45.78 -6.47 -17.03
C ASP A 28 44.45 -7.16 -17.40
N ASN A 29 44.49 -8.28 -18.11
CA ASN A 29 43.29 -9.09 -18.39
C ASN A 29 42.67 -9.62 -17.09
N ALA A 30 43.46 -10.12 -16.14
CA ALA A 30 42.95 -10.60 -14.85
C ALA A 30 42.30 -9.48 -14.03
N LEU A 31 42.91 -8.28 -14.03
CA LEU A 31 42.37 -7.09 -13.37
C LEU A 31 41.05 -6.63 -14.01
N THR A 32 40.98 -6.61 -15.35
CA THR A 32 39.77 -6.21 -16.06
C THR A 32 38.62 -7.19 -15.84
N TYR A 33 38.86 -8.51 -15.90
CA TYR A 33 37.83 -9.50 -15.60
C TYR A 33 37.37 -9.46 -14.14
N LYS A 34 38.28 -9.25 -13.18
CA LYS A 34 37.90 -9.06 -11.78
C LYS A 34 37.01 -7.84 -11.62
N ALA A 35 37.41 -6.70 -12.20
CA ALA A 35 36.62 -5.47 -12.15
C ALA A 35 35.23 -5.64 -12.79
N GLN A 36 35.12 -6.36 -13.92
CA GLN A 36 33.84 -6.68 -14.55
C GLN A 36 32.96 -7.55 -13.66
N ARG A 37 33.52 -8.61 -13.05
CA ARG A 37 32.76 -9.47 -12.13
C ARG A 37 32.28 -8.71 -10.90
N ASP A 38 33.15 -7.91 -10.27
CA ASP A 38 32.79 -7.12 -9.10
C ASP A 38 31.72 -6.07 -9.44
N LYS A 39 31.77 -5.50 -10.66
CA LYS A 39 30.70 -4.62 -11.17
C LYS A 39 29.39 -5.38 -11.33
N LYS A 40 29.40 -6.55 -11.96
CA LYS A 40 28.20 -7.37 -12.15
C LYS A 40 27.61 -7.90 -10.85
N ALA A 41 28.45 -8.28 -9.89
CA ALA A 41 28.02 -8.69 -8.56
C ALA A 41 27.27 -7.56 -7.86
N ARG A 42 27.81 -6.33 -7.90
CA ARG A 42 27.14 -5.15 -7.35
C ARG A 42 25.83 -4.80 -8.05
N GLU A 43 25.80 -4.83 -9.38
CA GLU A 43 24.57 -4.61 -10.16
C GLU A 43 23.49 -5.65 -9.80
N LEU A 44 23.89 -6.92 -9.65
CA LEU A 44 22.98 -8.00 -9.27
C LEU A 44 22.47 -7.84 -7.83
N GLU A 45 23.34 -7.47 -6.90
CA GLU A 45 22.98 -7.21 -5.51
C GLU A 45 21.97 -6.05 -5.41
N GLN A 46 22.21 -4.96 -6.14
CA GLN A 46 21.29 -3.83 -6.23
C GLN A 46 19.94 -4.25 -6.82
N ALA A 47 19.93 -5.01 -7.92
CA ALA A 47 18.70 -5.51 -8.51
C ALA A 47 17.92 -6.42 -7.54
N ASN A 48 18.61 -7.31 -6.81
CA ASN A 48 17.99 -8.17 -5.81
C ASN A 48 17.43 -7.38 -4.63
N ALA A 49 18.14 -6.34 -4.17
CA ALA A 49 17.65 -5.45 -3.13
C ALA A 49 16.36 -4.74 -3.59
N THR A 50 16.35 -4.20 -4.82
CA THR A 50 15.16 -3.59 -5.42
C THR A 50 13.99 -4.56 -5.56
N ILE A 51 14.23 -5.79 -6.03
CA ILE A 51 13.18 -6.82 -6.13
C ILE A 51 12.62 -7.17 -4.75
N THR A 52 13.49 -7.30 -3.75
CA THR A 52 13.08 -7.63 -2.38
C THR A 52 12.21 -6.51 -1.81
N ASP A 53 12.60 -5.25 -2.00
CA ASP A 53 11.80 -4.08 -1.60
C ASP A 53 10.42 -4.08 -2.29
N MET A 54 10.39 -4.29 -3.61
CA MET A 54 9.13 -4.39 -4.36
C MET A 54 8.22 -5.50 -3.83
N GLN A 55 8.77 -6.67 -3.46
CA GLN A 55 7.99 -7.77 -2.90
C GLN A 55 7.41 -7.43 -1.53
N VAL A 56 8.18 -6.73 -0.67
CA VAL A 56 7.68 -6.28 0.64
C VAL A 56 6.53 -5.31 0.45
N ARG A 57 6.72 -4.27 -0.38
CA ARG A 57 5.65 -3.29 -0.68
C ARG A 57 4.40 -3.94 -1.25
N GLN A 58 4.53 -4.93 -2.13
CA GLN A 58 3.38 -5.67 -2.65
C GLN A 58 2.62 -6.43 -1.55
N ARG A 59 3.33 -7.09 -0.62
CA ARG A 59 2.69 -7.78 0.51
C ARG A 59 1.99 -6.81 1.44
N ASP A 60 2.62 -5.67 1.72
CA ASP A 60 2.05 -4.65 2.61
C ASP A 60 0.78 -4.02 2.01
N VAL A 61 0.79 -3.73 0.70
CA VAL A 61 -0.39 -3.24 -0.03
C VAL A 61 -1.50 -4.29 -0.03
N ALA A 62 -1.18 -5.57 -0.25
CA ALA A 62 -2.17 -6.64 -0.19
C ALA A 62 -2.77 -6.81 1.21
N ALA A 63 -1.96 -6.65 2.27
CA ALA A 63 -2.45 -6.68 3.64
C ALA A 63 -3.35 -5.48 3.96
N LEU A 64 -3.00 -4.30 3.46
CA LEU A 64 -3.80 -3.08 3.59
C LEU A 64 -5.16 -3.23 2.90
N ASP A 65 -5.17 -3.75 1.68
CA ASP A 65 -6.37 -4.03 0.91
C ASP A 65 -7.28 -5.05 1.61
N ALA A 66 -6.70 -6.17 2.09
CA ALA A 66 -7.45 -7.19 2.81
C ALA A 66 -8.10 -6.64 4.10
N LYS A 67 -7.37 -5.80 4.83
CA LYS A 67 -7.89 -5.15 6.05
C LYS A 67 -9.11 -4.27 5.73
N TYR A 68 -8.97 -3.32 4.81
CA TYR A 68 -10.05 -2.38 4.51
C TYR A 68 -11.21 -3.01 3.75
N SER A 69 -10.97 -4.02 2.92
CA SER A 69 -12.02 -4.80 2.28
C SER A 69 -12.88 -5.54 3.30
N ARG A 70 -12.26 -6.12 4.34
CA ARG A 70 -12.99 -6.76 5.45
C ARG A 70 -13.79 -5.75 6.26
N GLU A 71 -13.18 -4.66 6.69
CA GLU A 71 -13.87 -3.61 7.46
C GLU A 71 -15.06 -3.02 6.69
N LEU A 72 -14.91 -2.82 5.37
CA LEU A 72 -15.98 -2.35 4.49
C LEU A 72 -17.12 -3.38 4.39
N ALA A 73 -16.80 -4.66 4.20
CA ALA A 73 -17.78 -5.73 4.12
C ALA A 73 -18.58 -5.87 5.43
N ASP A 74 -17.89 -5.84 6.58
CA ASP A 74 -18.51 -5.92 7.91
C ASP A 74 -19.46 -4.73 8.14
N ALA A 75 -19.02 -3.50 7.82
CA ALA A 75 -19.85 -2.30 7.96
C ALA A 75 -21.07 -2.29 7.02
N ARG A 76 -20.92 -2.80 5.78
CA ARG A 76 -22.04 -2.97 4.85
C ARG A 76 -23.02 -4.02 5.34
N ALA A 77 -22.54 -5.15 5.87
CA ALA A 77 -23.40 -6.19 6.43
C ALA A 77 -24.22 -5.67 7.63
N GLU A 78 -23.62 -4.84 8.49
CA GLU A 78 -24.35 -4.18 9.58
C GLU A 78 -25.43 -3.23 9.03
N ASN A 79 -25.11 -2.43 8.00
CA ASN A 79 -26.08 -1.52 7.39
C ASN A 79 -27.25 -2.28 6.75
N GLU A 80 -26.97 -3.37 6.03
CA GLU A 80 -28.01 -4.22 5.44
C GLU A 80 -28.90 -4.87 6.50
N THR A 81 -28.31 -5.33 7.61
CA THR A 81 -29.08 -5.84 8.75
C THR A 81 -30.03 -4.78 9.29
N LEU A 82 -29.57 -3.53 9.41
CA LEU A 82 -30.41 -2.40 9.83
C LEU A 82 -31.50 -2.06 8.80
N ARG A 83 -31.19 -2.12 7.50
CA ARG A 83 -32.18 -1.94 6.43
C ARG A 83 -33.28 -3.00 6.54
N ALA A 84 -32.91 -4.25 6.74
CA ALA A 84 -33.86 -5.35 6.91
C ALA A 84 -34.72 -5.20 8.18
N ASP A 85 -34.11 -4.80 9.30
CA ASP A 85 -34.84 -4.57 10.57
C ASP A 85 -35.84 -3.42 10.47
N VAL A 86 -35.46 -2.32 9.80
CA VAL A 86 -36.35 -1.17 9.57
C VAL A 86 -37.46 -1.52 8.59
N ALA A 87 -37.15 -2.24 7.51
CA ALA A 87 -38.14 -2.69 6.53
C ALA A 87 -39.17 -3.66 7.14
N ALA A 88 -38.72 -4.55 8.03
CA ALA A 88 -39.59 -5.47 8.76
C ALA A 88 -40.31 -4.83 9.96
N GLY A 89 -40.08 -3.54 10.24
CA GLY A 89 -40.66 -2.84 11.39
C GLY A 89 -40.13 -3.27 12.76
N ARG A 90 -39.09 -4.12 12.81
CA ARG A 90 -38.42 -4.56 14.05
C ARG A 90 -37.65 -3.43 14.73
N LYS A 91 -37.12 -2.49 13.93
CA LYS A 91 -36.47 -1.26 14.39
C LYS A 91 -37.14 -0.05 13.75
N ARG A 92 -37.11 1.08 14.46
CA ARG A 92 -37.63 2.36 13.97
C ARG A 92 -36.54 3.43 14.01
N LEU A 93 -36.48 4.27 12.98
CA LEU A 93 -35.55 5.39 12.92
C LEU A 93 -36.25 6.63 13.50
N ARG A 94 -35.70 7.12 14.62
CA ARG A 94 -36.18 8.30 15.33
C ARG A 94 -35.18 9.43 15.16
N ILE A 95 -35.70 10.64 15.01
CA ILE A 95 -34.88 11.86 15.03
C ILE A 95 -35.19 12.64 16.29
N ASN A 96 -34.15 13.22 16.87
CA ASN A 96 -34.34 14.23 17.89
C ASN A 96 -34.71 15.53 17.18
N ALA A 97 -36.00 15.86 17.19
CA ALA A 97 -36.54 17.03 16.52
C ALA A 97 -37.48 17.78 17.47
N THR A 98 -37.32 19.09 17.56
CA THR A 98 -38.30 19.99 18.16
C THR A 98 -39.20 20.50 17.04
N CYS A 99 -40.46 20.06 17.02
CA CYS A 99 -41.43 20.51 16.03
C CYS A 99 -42.17 21.75 16.56
N PRO A 100 -42.06 22.94 15.92
CA PRO A 100 -42.85 24.09 16.30
C PRO A 100 -44.31 23.89 15.84
N GLY A 101 -45.21 23.61 16.80
CA GLY A 101 -46.66 23.53 16.58
C GLY A 101 -47.34 22.43 17.41
N THR A 102 -48.65 22.57 17.65
CA THR A 102 -49.46 21.54 18.31
C THR A 102 -49.53 20.29 17.45
N VAL A 103 -48.71 19.29 17.77
CA VAL A 103 -49.00 17.90 17.38
C VAL A 103 -50.37 17.62 17.98
N ARG A 104 -51.35 17.17 17.18
CA ARG A 104 -52.70 16.84 17.70
C ARG A 104 -52.55 15.85 18.86
N GLU A 105 -52.56 16.34 20.09
CA GLU A 105 -52.70 15.52 21.28
C GLU A 105 -54.05 14.82 21.18
N ALA A 106 -54.02 13.50 21.18
CA ALA A 106 -55.21 12.74 21.54
C ALA A 106 -55.62 13.22 22.95
N THR A 107 -56.86 13.69 23.09
CA THR A 107 -57.41 14.29 24.31
C THR A 107 -57.10 13.40 25.53
N GLY A 108 -56.13 13.82 26.34
CA GLY A 108 -55.57 13.05 27.45
C GLY A 108 -54.98 13.98 28.50
N THR A 109 -55.14 13.60 29.75
CA THR A 109 -54.98 14.40 30.98
C THR A 109 -53.65 15.15 31.10
N SER A 110 -53.69 16.38 31.63
CA SER A 110 -52.53 17.25 31.90
C SER A 110 -51.50 16.57 32.82
N GLY A 111 -50.36 16.21 32.24
CA GLY A 111 -49.16 15.73 32.92
C GLY A 111 -47.93 16.12 32.08
N VAL A 112 -46.73 16.10 32.68
CA VAL A 112 -45.48 16.44 32.00
C VAL A 112 -45.38 15.66 30.68
N GLY A 113 -45.51 16.37 29.55
CA GLY A 113 -45.57 15.76 28.23
C GLY A 113 -44.25 15.06 27.91
N ASN A 114 -44.29 13.74 27.83
CA ASN A 114 -43.31 13.01 27.03
C ASN A 114 -43.70 13.28 25.57
N ASP A 115 -43.11 14.33 24.96
CA ASP A 115 -43.28 14.58 23.53
C ASP A 115 -43.01 13.27 22.77
N ALA A 116 -43.99 12.84 21.97
CA ALA A 116 -43.85 11.62 21.18
C ALA A 116 -42.66 11.79 20.22
N ALA A 117 -41.67 10.91 20.31
CA ALA A 117 -40.51 10.96 19.44
C ALA A 117 -40.94 10.91 17.96
N VAL A 118 -40.41 11.84 17.15
CA VAL A 118 -40.72 11.93 15.73
C VAL A 118 -40.07 10.75 15.00
N GLU A 119 -40.90 9.89 14.43
CA GLU A 119 -40.47 8.72 13.65
C GLU A 119 -40.41 9.07 12.16
N LEU A 120 -39.31 8.72 11.49
CA LEU A 120 -39.22 8.89 10.04
C LEU A 120 -40.19 7.94 9.33
N SER A 121 -40.76 8.41 8.21
CA SER A 121 -41.52 7.53 7.32
C SER A 121 -40.64 6.38 6.82
N PRO A 122 -41.22 5.21 6.48
CA PRO A 122 -40.45 4.09 5.95
C PRO A 122 -39.60 4.44 4.72
N VAL A 123 -40.07 5.37 3.88
CA VAL A 123 -39.31 5.88 2.72
C VAL A 123 -38.11 6.69 3.17
N ALA A 124 -38.30 7.65 4.08
CA ALA A 124 -37.22 8.49 4.56
C ALA A 124 -36.18 7.70 5.38
N GLY A 125 -36.63 6.69 6.14
CA GLY A 125 -35.74 5.78 6.85
C GLY A 125 -34.83 4.96 5.94
N ARG A 126 -35.35 4.45 4.82
CA ARG A 126 -34.53 3.77 3.80
C ARG A 126 -33.51 4.71 3.17
N ASN A 127 -33.88 5.96 2.88
CA ASN A 127 -32.96 6.96 2.33
C ASN A 127 -31.79 7.25 3.28
N VAL A 128 -32.04 7.35 4.58
CA VAL A 128 -30.98 7.56 5.59
C VAL A 128 -29.97 6.40 5.59
N LEU A 129 -30.44 5.15 5.53
CA LEU A 129 -29.55 3.99 5.44
C LEU A 129 -28.86 3.88 4.08
N GLY A 130 -29.50 4.39 3.02
CA GLY A 130 -28.89 4.67 1.71
C GLY A 130 -27.67 5.58 1.81
N ILE A 131 -27.85 6.75 2.43
CA ILE A 131 -26.78 7.73 2.66
C ILE A 131 -25.67 7.13 3.52
N ARG A 132 -26.01 6.41 4.60
CA ARG A 132 -25.02 5.77 5.47
C ARG A 132 -24.12 4.80 4.71
N ASP A 133 -24.66 4.03 3.78
CA ASP A 133 -23.88 3.09 2.96
C ASP A 133 -22.90 3.80 2.03
N GLY A 134 -23.32 4.91 1.41
CA GLY A 134 -22.43 5.80 0.66
C GLY A 134 -21.28 6.32 1.54
N ILE A 135 -21.60 6.84 2.73
CA ILE A 135 -20.60 7.35 3.69
C ILE A 135 -19.62 6.26 4.12
N ILE A 136 -20.11 5.04 4.38
CA ILE A 136 -19.24 3.90 4.73
C ILE A 136 -18.24 3.62 3.61
N SER A 137 -18.71 3.60 2.35
CA SER A 137 -17.87 3.38 1.19
C SER A 137 -16.81 4.48 1.02
N ASP A 138 -17.23 5.74 1.10
CA ASP A 138 -16.33 6.89 0.92
C ASP A 138 -15.29 6.96 2.04
N GLN A 139 -15.70 6.74 3.29
CA GLN A 139 -14.78 6.73 4.42
C GLN A 139 -13.77 5.58 4.33
N ALA A 140 -14.19 4.39 3.90
CA ALA A 140 -13.28 3.27 3.69
C ALA A 140 -12.23 3.60 2.61
N ALA A 141 -12.67 4.15 1.47
CA ALA A 141 -11.77 4.55 0.40
C ALA A 141 -10.78 5.63 0.86
N LEU A 142 -11.25 6.65 1.58
CA LEU A 142 -10.40 7.71 2.12
C LEU A 142 -9.37 7.21 3.14
N ARG A 143 -9.78 6.36 4.08
CA ARG A 143 -8.87 5.81 5.10
C ARG A 143 -7.82 4.90 4.47
N MET A 144 -8.23 4.04 3.53
CA MET A 144 -7.31 3.19 2.78
C MET A 144 -6.29 4.03 2.01
N LEU A 145 -6.75 5.04 1.26
CA LEU A 145 -5.86 5.92 0.49
C LEU A 145 -4.89 6.71 1.38
N GLN A 146 -5.38 7.27 2.49
CA GLN A 146 -4.52 7.98 3.44
C GLN A 146 -3.43 7.08 4.01
N GLU A 147 -3.77 5.85 4.39
CA GLU A 147 -2.81 4.90 4.94
C GLU A 147 -1.85 4.38 3.88
N TYR A 148 -2.32 4.14 2.66
CA TYR A 148 -1.48 3.80 1.51
C TYR A 148 -0.44 4.89 1.26
N ILE A 149 -0.85 6.17 1.21
CA ILE A 149 0.07 7.29 0.99
C ILE A 149 1.12 7.37 2.12
N ARG A 150 0.68 7.26 3.38
CA ARG A 150 1.61 7.31 4.53
C ARG A 150 2.62 6.18 4.52
N THR A 151 2.19 4.97 4.19
CA THR A 151 3.04 3.77 4.31
C THR A 151 3.84 3.48 3.04
N GLN A 152 3.34 3.83 1.86
CA GLN A 152 3.92 3.45 0.57
C GLN A 152 4.51 4.61 -0.24
N CYS A 153 4.11 5.86 0.03
CA CYS A 153 4.56 7.01 -0.77
C CYS A 153 5.47 7.98 -0.01
N ILE A 154 5.23 8.18 1.28
CA ILE A 154 5.99 9.13 2.11
C ILE A 154 7.20 8.47 2.79
N ASN A 155 7.14 7.15 3.02
CA ASN A 155 8.23 6.34 3.57
C ASN A 155 9.09 5.69 2.47
#